data_AF-A0A658KG29-F1
#
_entry.id   AF-A0A658KG29-F1
#
_cell.length_a   1.000
_cell.length_b   1.000
_cell.length_c   1.000
_cell.angle_alpha   90.00
_cell.angle_beta   90.00
_cell.angle_gamma   90.00
#
_symmetry.space_group_name_H-M   'P 1'
#
loop_
_entity.id
_entity.type
_entity.pdbx_description
1 polymer ?
#
loop_
_entity_poly.entity_id
_entity_poly.type
_entity_poly.pdbx_seq_one_letter_code
_entity_poly.pdbx_strand_id
1 'polypeptide(L)'
;MAQQTEAGGKRSLTEVKNNKPSSGETKPSKPYTLERDAEDKEKLPEFDLQDIPLAMDKIGWPTAAKIAKRWFASPKHIYNDQPNSVQPIDDTTVTLKWAFKYGSVAEKFNELIEEKIHSEKAIAGAKQKILKHVKNKFDDSSSAANLSFDTSPWIGDIRQFHIDWQIQFQAISTSNTLDGMSLTDLTATLGNFNIYAAIGRVEVAVEKFYRYDDTARTKTFCAEATATITSVYTYLKDNYSFNDKNDGNSQYLGHWNKNDMILSYSAVVSDLVDGKKIHTNMGSTPITETKINWDYLPGGQIDKPVDK
;
A
#
# COMPACT_ATOMS: atom_id res chain seq x y z
N MET A 1 53.86 -24.03 2.51
CA MET A 1 55.03 -24.94 2.57
C MET A 1 54.99 -25.60 3.95
N ALA A 2 54.97 -26.90 4.15
CA ALA A 2 55.04 -28.10 3.33
C ALA A 2 54.30 -29.20 4.15
N GLN A 3 53.29 -29.90 3.60
CA GLN A 3 53.38 -31.22 2.93
C GLN A 3 53.82 -32.35 3.88
N GLN A 4 52.91 -33.29 4.18
CA GLN A 4 52.79 -34.67 3.62
C GLN A 4 53.38 -35.69 4.63
N THR A 5 52.94 -36.95 4.77
CA THR A 5 52.39 -37.92 3.80
C THR A 5 51.81 -39.15 4.53
N GLU A 6 50.89 -39.86 3.84
CA GLU A 6 50.75 -41.34 3.75
C GLU A 6 50.33 -42.20 4.97
N ALA A 7 49.76 -43.40 4.85
CA ALA A 7 48.92 -44.12 3.89
C ALA A 7 48.78 -45.58 4.42
N GLY A 8 47.64 -46.22 4.19
CA GLY A 8 47.65 -47.62 3.69
C GLY A 8 47.24 -48.79 4.60
N GLY A 9 46.28 -49.59 4.08
CA GLY A 9 46.27 -51.07 4.15
C GLY A 9 45.11 -51.71 4.95
N LYS A 10 43.96 -52.12 4.37
CA LYS A 10 43.59 -53.36 3.62
C LYS A 10 43.30 -54.63 4.46
N ARG A 11 42.04 -55.11 4.33
CA ARG A 11 41.52 -56.50 4.05
C ARG A 11 41.88 -57.65 5.04
N SER A 12 41.09 -58.69 5.32
CA SER A 12 39.79 -59.22 4.85
C SER A 12 39.40 -60.45 5.70
N LEU A 13 38.08 -60.74 5.78
CA LEU A 13 37.40 -62.05 5.71
C LEU A 13 37.73 -63.18 6.71
N THR A 14 36.73 -63.64 7.47
CA THR A 14 36.04 -64.92 7.15
C THR A 14 34.71 -65.09 7.89
N GLU A 15 33.83 -65.80 7.20
CA GLU A 15 32.38 -66.02 7.36
C GLU A 15 32.16 -67.46 7.86
N VAL A 16 31.19 -67.72 8.76
CA VAL A 16 30.56 -69.06 8.87
C VAL A 16 29.05 -68.92 9.17
N LYS A 17 28.28 -69.25 8.13
CA LYS A 17 26.85 -69.63 8.05
C LYS A 17 26.53 -70.85 8.95
N ASN A 18 25.33 -71.28 9.30
CA ASN A 18 23.94 -71.14 8.82
C ASN A 18 23.05 -71.89 9.85
N ASN A 19 21.75 -71.58 9.95
CA ASN A 19 20.66 -72.56 9.75
C ASN A 19 19.28 -71.99 10.17
N LYS A 20 18.37 -71.99 9.20
CA LYS A 20 16.90 -71.96 9.35
C LYS A 20 16.35 -73.11 8.47
N PRO A 21 15.29 -73.82 8.88
CA PRO A 21 13.95 -73.70 8.27
C PRO A 21 12.84 -73.79 9.36
N SER A 22 11.53 -73.52 9.22
CA SER A 22 10.59 -73.07 8.18
C SER A 22 9.20 -72.86 8.86
N SER A 23 8.37 -71.96 8.31
CA SER A 23 6.87 -71.93 8.25
C SER A 23 6.03 -72.04 9.54
N GLY A 24 4.96 -71.29 9.83
CA GLY A 24 4.07 -70.29 9.20
C GLY A 24 3.14 -69.79 10.36
N GLU A 25 2.51 -68.63 10.40
CA GLU A 25 1.51 -68.04 9.50
C GLU A 25 1.49 -66.51 9.61
N THR A 26 1.14 -65.89 8.49
CA THR A 26 1.12 -64.45 8.22
C THR A 26 -0.25 -63.86 8.55
N LYS A 27 -0.30 -62.75 9.31
CA LYS A 27 -1.40 -61.76 9.20
C LYS A 27 -0.81 -60.43 8.69
N PRO A 28 -1.36 -59.83 7.62
CA PRO A 28 -0.76 -58.67 6.98
C PRO A 28 -0.93 -57.42 7.86
N SER A 29 0.20 -56.84 8.27
CA SER A 29 0.25 -55.48 8.79
C SER A 29 -0.08 -54.51 7.64
N LYS A 30 -1.20 -53.79 7.77
CA LYS A 30 -1.54 -52.69 6.85
C LYS A 30 -0.39 -51.66 6.84
N PRO A 31 -0.01 -51.13 5.67
CA PRO A 31 0.98 -50.07 5.58
C PRO A 31 0.45 -48.81 6.28
N TYR A 32 1.26 -48.21 7.14
CA TYR A 32 1.02 -46.87 7.68
C TYR A 32 1.15 -45.85 6.55
N THR A 33 0.04 -45.58 5.87
CA THR A 33 -0.17 -44.30 5.18
C THR A 33 -0.59 -43.29 6.24
N LEU A 34 0.35 -42.47 6.71
CA LEU A 34 0.02 -41.15 7.26
C LEU A 34 -0.44 -40.28 6.09
N GLU A 35 -1.65 -40.55 5.60
CA GLU A 35 -2.42 -39.53 4.90
C GLU A 35 -2.63 -38.41 5.92
N ARG A 36 -2.07 -37.23 5.62
CA ARG A 36 -2.46 -36.00 6.33
C ARG A 36 -3.97 -35.97 6.32
N ASP A 37 -4.58 -35.97 7.50
CA ASP A 37 -6.02 -35.78 7.68
C ASP A 37 -6.47 -34.63 6.78
N ALA A 38 -7.04 -34.98 5.62
CA ALA A 38 -7.74 -34.04 4.79
C ALA A 38 -8.94 -33.59 5.61
N GLU A 39 -8.98 -32.29 5.89
CA GLU A 39 -10.02 -31.52 6.56
C GLU A 39 -11.38 -32.24 6.62
N ASP A 40 -11.75 -32.70 7.82
CA ASP A 40 -13.09 -33.20 8.12
C ASP A 40 -14.08 -32.04 7.97
N LYS A 41 -14.72 -31.93 6.79
CA LYS A 41 -15.60 -30.83 6.36
C LYS A 41 -16.71 -30.49 7.37
N GLU A 42 -17.13 -31.47 8.18
CA GLU A 42 -18.18 -31.31 9.19
C GLU A 42 -17.69 -30.66 10.50
N LYS A 43 -16.38 -30.50 10.70
CA LYS A 43 -15.76 -29.95 11.93
C LYS A 43 -14.94 -28.69 11.70
N LEU A 44 -15.08 -28.03 10.56
CA LEU A 44 -14.44 -26.73 10.38
C LEU A 44 -15.04 -25.75 11.40
N PRO A 45 -14.22 -25.15 12.28
CA PRO A 45 -14.73 -24.14 13.20
C PRO A 45 -15.32 -22.98 12.38
N GLU A 46 -16.54 -22.59 12.72
CA GLU A 46 -17.22 -21.46 12.07
C GLU A 46 -16.33 -20.21 12.20
N PHE A 47 -15.87 -19.68 11.07
CA PHE A 47 -15.05 -18.47 10.99
C PHE A 47 -15.93 -17.34 10.48
N ASP A 48 -16.07 -16.28 11.29
CA ASP A 48 -16.74 -15.04 10.87
C ASP A 48 -15.66 -14.03 10.43
N LEU A 49 -15.94 -13.20 9.42
CA LEU A 49 -15.10 -12.06 9.07
C LEU A 49 -14.86 -11.12 10.28
N GLN A 50 -15.80 -11.08 11.22
CA GLN A 50 -15.67 -10.35 12.48
C GLN A 50 -14.65 -10.96 13.45
N ASP A 51 -14.14 -12.17 13.18
CA ASP A 51 -13.01 -12.76 13.93
C ASP A 51 -11.65 -12.17 13.50
N ILE A 52 -11.56 -11.56 12.30
CA ILE A 52 -10.30 -11.00 11.75
C ILE A 52 -9.68 -9.95 12.69
N PRO A 53 -10.41 -8.96 13.22
CA PRO A 53 -9.80 -7.98 14.11
C PRO A 53 -9.22 -8.58 15.40
N LEU A 54 -9.80 -9.67 15.91
CA LEU A 54 -9.25 -10.38 17.07
C LEU A 54 -7.97 -11.15 16.70
N ALA A 55 -7.90 -11.72 15.50
CA ALA A 55 -6.68 -12.33 15.00
C ALA A 55 -5.57 -11.27 14.82
N MET A 56 -5.89 -10.11 14.24
CA MET A 56 -4.96 -8.97 14.12
C MET A 56 -4.40 -8.52 15.47
N ASP A 57 -5.24 -8.39 16.50
CA ASP A 57 -4.77 -8.06 17.86
C ASP A 57 -3.78 -9.12 18.39
N LYS A 58 -4.07 -10.41 18.19
CA LYS A 58 -3.21 -11.52 18.68
C LYS A 58 -1.82 -11.52 18.05
N ILE A 59 -1.71 -11.14 16.78
CA ILE A 59 -0.44 -11.09 16.04
C ILE A 59 0.27 -9.75 16.14
N GLY A 60 -0.24 -8.84 16.99
CA GLY A 60 0.39 -7.56 17.27
C GLY A 60 0.13 -6.49 16.22
N TRP A 61 -1.00 -6.54 15.51
CA TRP A 61 -1.46 -5.54 14.53
C TRP A 61 -2.66 -4.72 15.04
N PRO A 62 -2.48 -3.93 16.11
CA PRO A 62 -3.58 -3.24 16.77
C PRO A 62 -4.19 -2.12 15.92
N THR A 63 -3.42 -1.53 14.99
CA THR A 63 -3.92 -0.44 14.14
C THR A 63 -4.86 -0.98 13.08
N ALA A 64 -4.46 -2.07 12.41
CA ALA A 64 -5.30 -2.80 11.47
C ALA A 64 -6.57 -3.32 12.15
N ALA A 65 -6.43 -3.91 13.34
CA ALA A 65 -7.58 -4.37 14.13
C ALA A 65 -8.56 -3.23 14.44
N LYS A 66 -8.04 -2.04 14.80
CA LYS A 66 -8.86 -0.86 15.08
C LYS A 66 -9.61 -0.37 13.84
N ILE A 67 -8.95 -0.30 12.68
CA ILE A 67 -9.60 0.09 11.42
C ILE A 67 -10.66 -0.94 11.03
N ALA A 68 -10.34 -2.23 11.09
CA ALA A 68 -11.28 -3.30 10.73
C ALA A 68 -12.52 -3.26 11.63
N LYS A 69 -12.36 -3.11 12.96
CA LYS A 69 -13.49 -2.92 13.89
C LYS A 69 -14.33 -1.69 13.53
N ARG A 70 -13.70 -0.58 13.16
CA ARG A 70 -14.40 0.64 12.74
C ARG A 70 -15.18 0.40 11.45
N TRP A 71 -14.60 -0.29 10.46
CA TRP A 71 -15.27 -0.65 9.22
C TRP A 71 -16.51 -1.51 9.52
N PHE A 72 -16.37 -2.62 10.23
CA PHE A 72 -17.52 -3.48 10.59
C PHE A 72 -18.62 -2.79 11.41
N ALA A 73 -18.28 -1.77 12.20
CA ALA A 73 -19.22 -1.02 13.01
C ALA A 73 -19.82 0.22 12.32
N SER A 74 -19.31 0.59 11.14
CA SER A 74 -19.79 1.77 10.41
C SER A 74 -21.12 1.48 9.71
N PRO A 75 -21.89 2.51 9.31
CA PRO A 75 -23.03 2.33 8.45
C PRO A 75 -22.60 2.03 7.02
N LYS A 76 -23.39 1.20 6.34
CA LYS A 76 -23.22 0.88 4.92
C LYS A 76 -22.97 2.15 4.10
N HIS A 77 -21.87 2.15 3.35
CA HIS A 77 -21.49 3.27 2.52
C HIS A 77 -21.16 2.80 1.11
N ILE A 78 -21.67 3.50 0.09
CA ILE A 78 -21.37 3.17 -1.30
C ILE A 78 -20.23 4.07 -1.75
N TYR A 79 -19.03 3.50 -1.80
CA TYR A 79 -17.89 4.19 -2.41
C TYR A 79 -18.15 4.39 -3.90
N ASN A 80 -17.78 5.57 -4.39
CA ASN A 80 -17.68 5.83 -5.81
C ASN A 80 -16.19 5.95 -6.15
N ASP A 81 -15.79 5.43 -7.31
CA ASP A 81 -14.37 5.31 -7.69
C ASP A 81 -13.70 6.66 -8.01
N GLN A 82 -14.31 7.78 -7.61
CA GLN A 82 -13.75 9.10 -7.82
C GLN A 82 -12.87 9.45 -6.61
N PRO A 83 -11.53 9.60 -6.79
CA PRO A 83 -10.59 9.84 -5.68
C PRO A 83 -10.84 11.14 -4.89
N ASN A 84 -11.62 12.06 -5.46
CA ASN A 84 -11.93 13.37 -4.90
C ASN A 84 -13.42 13.49 -4.58
N SER A 85 -14.16 12.40 -4.45
CA SER A 85 -15.57 12.46 -4.03
C SER A 85 -15.69 12.73 -2.52
N VAL A 86 -16.90 13.09 -2.09
CA VAL A 86 -17.20 13.20 -0.65
C VAL A 86 -17.33 11.77 -0.10
N GLN A 87 -16.48 11.44 0.86
CA GLN A 87 -16.38 10.13 1.49
C GLN A 87 -16.18 10.32 3.00
N PRO A 88 -16.57 9.37 3.86
CA PRO A 88 -16.15 9.35 5.24
C PRO A 88 -14.61 9.40 5.34
N ILE A 89 -14.08 10.28 6.19
CA ILE A 89 -12.64 10.45 6.40
C ILE A 89 -12.28 10.00 7.81
N ASP A 90 -11.20 9.22 7.94
CA ASP A 90 -10.49 9.00 9.20
C ASP A 90 -9.11 9.65 9.10
N ASP A 91 -8.95 10.78 9.79
CA ASP A 91 -7.71 11.56 9.89
C ASP A 91 -7.03 11.40 11.26
N THR A 92 -7.50 10.46 12.10
CA THR A 92 -7.07 10.32 13.49
C THR A 92 -6.38 9.00 13.79
N THR A 93 -6.72 7.92 13.09
CA THR A 93 -6.21 6.58 13.42
C THR A 93 -4.77 6.36 12.97
N VAL A 94 -4.42 6.84 11.77
CA VAL A 94 -3.10 6.62 11.18
C VAL A 94 -2.35 7.94 11.08
N THR A 95 -1.14 7.98 11.65
CA THR A 95 -0.26 9.14 11.55
C THR A 95 0.94 8.84 10.68
N LEU A 96 1.44 9.87 9.99
CA LEU A 96 2.67 9.76 9.19
C LEU A 96 3.86 9.28 10.03
N LYS A 97 3.98 9.80 11.26
CA LYS A 97 5.01 9.38 12.24
C LYS A 97 4.91 7.90 12.60
N TRP A 98 3.71 7.33 12.66
CA TRP A 98 3.53 5.90 12.89
C TRP A 98 3.93 5.08 11.65
N ALA A 99 3.48 5.50 10.47
CA ALA A 99 3.80 4.80 9.21
C ALA A 99 5.31 4.74 8.92
N PHE A 100 6.07 5.76 9.32
CA PHE A 100 7.54 5.79 9.18
C PHE A 100 8.30 4.70 9.93
N LYS A 101 7.66 3.99 10.87
CA LYS A 101 8.30 2.91 11.62
C LYS A 101 8.42 1.62 10.80
N TYR A 102 7.80 1.54 9.63
CA TYR A 102 7.66 0.32 8.85
C TYR A 102 8.44 0.42 7.53
N GLY A 103 9.11 -0.69 7.18
CA GLY A 103 9.80 -0.89 5.92
C GLY A 103 10.62 0.32 5.43
N SER A 104 10.38 0.71 4.18
CA SER A 104 11.06 1.83 3.51
C SER A 104 10.21 3.10 3.45
N VAL A 105 9.15 3.22 4.26
CA VAL A 105 8.21 4.35 4.17
C VAL A 105 8.89 5.68 4.48
N ALA A 106 9.78 5.73 5.48
CA ALA A 106 10.54 6.94 5.80
C ALA A 106 11.51 7.32 4.67
N GLU A 107 12.14 6.35 4.02
CA GLU A 107 13.00 6.57 2.86
C GLU A 107 12.20 7.14 1.69
N LYS A 108 11.04 6.55 1.39
CA LYS A 108 10.12 7.04 0.35
C LYS A 108 9.57 8.43 0.64
N PHE A 109 9.36 8.76 1.90
CA PHE A 109 9.04 10.12 2.30
C PHE A 109 10.18 11.09 2.01
N ASN A 110 11.43 10.73 2.32
CA ASN A 110 12.57 11.58 2.01
C ASN A 110 12.73 11.77 0.50
N GLU A 111 12.58 10.71 -0.31
CA GLU A 111 12.57 10.79 -1.79
C GLU A 111 11.51 11.81 -2.29
N LEU A 112 10.33 11.85 -1.66
CA LEU A 112 9.29 12.82 -2.00
C LEU A 112 9.78 14.26 -1.78
N ILE A 113 10.33 14.53 -0.60
CA ILE A 113 10.63 15.90 -0.14
C ILE A 113 11.97 16.41 -0.67
N GLU A 114 12.96 15.55 -0.86
CA GLU A 114 14.29 15.95 -1.32
C GLU A 114 14.37 16.01 -2.85
N GLU A 115 13.53 15.26 -3.56
CA GLU A 115 13.64 15.13 -5.02
C GLU A 115 12.32 15.44 -5.74
N LYS A 116 11.24 14.72 -5.42
CA LYS A 116 10.05 14.72 -6.28
C LYS A 116 9.27 16.03 -6.27
N ILE A 117 9.27 16.76 -5.16
CA ILE A 117 8.66 18.10 -5.10
C ILE A 117 9.38 19.10 -6.01
N HIS A 118 10.65 18.84 -6.38
CA HIS A 118 11.43 19.67 -7.29
C HIS A 118 11.30 19.25 -8.76
N SER A 119 10.52 18.21 -9.05
CA SER A 119 10.27 17.80 -10.45
C SER A 119 9.56 18.90 -11.24
N GLU A 120 9.82 18.95 -12.55
CA GLU A 120 9.19 19.93 -13.46
C GLU A 120 7.66 19.91 -13.37
N LYS A 121 7.07 18.72 -13.22
CA LYS A 121 5.62 18.54 -13.08
C LYS A 121 5.09 19.15 -11.78
N ALA A 122 5.77 18.93 -10.66
CA ALA A 122 5.40 19.51 -9.37
C ALA A 122 5.52 21.03 -9.40
N ILE A 123 6.62 21.55 -9.97
CA ILE A 123 6.84 22.99 -10.16
C ILE A 123 5.75 23.61 -11.05
N ALA A 124 5.41 22.98 -12.16
CA ALA A 124 4.37 23.46 -13.07
C ALA A 124 2.99 23.49 -12.38
N GLY A 125 2.64 22.42 -11.64
CA GLY A 125 1.40 22.35 -10.87
C GLY A 125 1.33 23.41 -9.77
N ALA A 126 2.43 23.62 -9.04
CA ALA A 126 2.53 24.65 -8.03
C ALA A 126 2.39 26.05 -8.64
N LYS A 127 3.10 26.33 -9.73
CA LYS A 127 3.01 27.60 -10.47
C LYS A 127 1.57 27.90 -10.89
N GLN A 128 0.85 26.92 -11.44
CA GLN A 128 -0.55 27.11 -11.85
C GLN A 128 -1.44 27.48 -10.65
N LYS A 129 -1.32 26.75 -9.54
CA LYS A 129 -2.13 26.95 -8.33
C LYS A 129 -1.84 28.28 -7.65
N ILE A 130 -0.56 28.61 -7.47
CA ILE A 130 -0.11 29.88 -6.89
C ILE A 130 -0.55 31.05 -7.77
N LEU A 131 -0.34 30.97 -9.08
CA LEU A 131 -0.71 32.05 -9.99
C LEU A 131 -2.22 32.30 -9.97
N LYS A 132 -3.05 31.26 -9.95
CA LYS A 132 -4.50 31.39 -9.83
C LYS A 132 -4.87 32.12 -8.54
N HIS A 133 -4.31 31.70 -7.40
CA HIS A 133 -4.62 32.31 -6.10
C HIS A 133 -4.16 33.76 -6.00
N VAL A 134 -2.92 34.04 -6.42
CA VAL A 134 -2.33 35.39 -6.38
C VAL A 134 -3.08 36.34 -7.31
N LYS A 135 -3.49 35.89 -8.51
CA LYS A 135 -4.33 36.69 -9.41
C LYS A 135 -5.66 37.05 -8.78
N ASN A 136 -6.38 36.06 -8.26
CA ASN A 136 -7.66 36.31 -7.59
C ASN A 136 -7.50 37.32 -6.44
N LYS A 137 -6.47 37.13 -5.60
CA LYS A 137 -6.17 38.05 -4.49
C LYS A 137 -5.82 39.47 -4.96
N PHE A 138 -5.08 39.59 -6.06
CA PHE A 138 -4.76 40.88 -6.66
C PHE A 138 -6.01 41.56 -7.21
N ASP A 139 -6.86 40.83 -7.93
CA ASP A 139 -8.10 41.34 -8.52
C ASP A 139 -9.08 41.79 -7.42
N ASP A 140 -9.25 40.99 -6.37
CA ASP A 140 -10.14 41.26 -5.23
C ASP A 140 -9.69 42.49 -4.41
N SER A 141 -8.38 42.67 -4.24
CA SER A 141 -7.83 43.78 -3.44
C SER A 141 -7.46 45.01 -4.25
N SER A 142 -7.42 44.89 -5.60
CA SER A 142 -6.85 45.89 -6.52
C SER A 142 -5.46 46.39 -6.09
N SER A 143 -4.69 45.53 -5.41
CA SER A 143 -3.43 45.91 -4.77
C SER A 143 -2.38 44.80 -4.89
N ALA A 144 -1.15 45.21 -5.24
CA ALA A 144 0.02 44.33 -5.19
C ALA A 144 0.60 44.19 -3.77
N ALA A 145 -0.02 44.81 -2.76
CA ALA A 145 0.42 44.70 -1.38
C ALA A 145 -0.02 43.36 -0.77
N ASN A 146 0.91 42.68 -0.10
CA ASN A 146 0.65 41.47 0.67
C ASN A 146 0.01 40.32 -0.13
N LEU A 147 0.63 39.95 -1.26
CA LEU A 147 0.19 38.82 -2.08
C LEU A 147 0.60 37.45 -1.51
N SER A 148 1.50 37.42 -0.52
CA SER A 148 1.87 36.22 0.25
C SER A 148 0.64 35.59 0.92
N PHE A 149 0.66 34.27 1.11
CA PHE A 149 -0.46 33.56 1.73
C PHE A 149 0.01 32.27 2.43
N ASP A 150 -0.86 31.78 3.31
CA ASP A 150 -0.68 30.55 4.07
C ASP A 150 -1.93 29.67 3.88
N THR A 151 -1.73 28.38 3.68
CA THR A 151 -2.81 27.43 3.39
C THR A 151 -3.43 26.77 4.61
N SER A 152 -2.89 27.00 5.81
CA SER A 152 -3.43 26.47 7.06
C SER A 152 -4.91 26.76 7.30
N PRO A 153 -5.49 27.92 6.92
CA PRO A 153 -6.92 28.17 7.16
C PRO A 153 -7.84 27.21 6.36
N TRP A 154 -7.34 26.59 5.30
CA TRP A 154 -8.12 25.68 4.44
C TRP A 154 -8.02 24.21 4.87
N ILE A 155 -7.16 23.87 5.84
CA ILE A 155 -6.98 22.48 6.31
C ILE A 155 -8.27 21.92 6.92
N GLY A 156 -9.18 22.77 7.43
CA GLY A 156 -10.46 22.33 8.00
C GLY A 156 -11.35 21.55 7.03
N ASP A 157 -11.19 21.75 5.72
CA ASP A 157 -11.77 20.89 4.68
C ASP A 157 -10.62 20.13 3.98
N ILE A 158 -10.18 19.03 4.60
CA ILE A 158 -9.01 18.24 4.15
C ILE A 158 -9.19 17.77 2.70
N ARG A 159 -10.41 17.44 2.28
CA ARG A 159 -10.69 17.01 0.92
C ARG A 159 -10.46 18.16 -0.07
N GLN A 160 -11.06 19.32 0.19
CA GLN A 160 -10.91 20.46 -0.70
C GLN A 160 -9.48 20.98 -0.69
N PHE A 161 -8.82 20.98 0.47
CA PHE A 161 -7.40 21.26 0.61
C PHE A 161 -6.53 20.34 -0.27
N HIS A 162 -6.79 19.04 -0.27
CA HIS A 162 -6.10 18.09 -1.15
C HIS A 162 -6.27 18.48 -2.62
N ILE A 163 -7.49 18.74 -3.08
CA ILE A 163 -7.79 19.11 -4.46
C ILE A 163 -7.05 20.40 -4.86
N ASP A 164 -7.12 21.41 -4.01
CA ASP A 164 -6.65 22.76 -4.32
C ASP A 164 -5.14 22.90 -4.18
N TRP A 165 -4.49 22.18 -3.26
CA TRP A 165 -3.11 22.46 -2.88
C TRP A 165 -2.12 21.32 -3.05
N GLN A 166 -2.56 20.07 -3.29
CA GLN A 166 -1.62 18.99 -3.60
C GLN A 166 -0.86 19.27 -4.90
N ILE A 167 0.43 18.99 -4.91
CA ILE A 167 1.33 19.22 -6.07
C ILE A 167 2.13 17.99 -6.47
N GLN A 168 2.35 17.06 -5.55
CA GLN A 168 3.14 15.86 -5.80
C GLN A 168 2.72 14.75 -4.83
N PHE A 169 2.99 13.50 -5.22
CA PHE A 169 2.85 12.35 -4.35
C PHE A 169 3.95 11.32 -4.55
N GLN A 170 4.07 10.44 -3.56
CA GLN A 170 4.87 9.24 -3.57
C GLN A 170 3.96 8.05 -3.33
N ALA A 171 3.93 7.12 -4.28
CA ALA A 171 3.26 5.85 -4.10
C ALA A 171 4.06 4.95 -3.14
N ILE A 172 3.35 4.33 -2.21
CA ILE A 172 3.86 3.34 -1.28
C ILE A 172 3.16 2.03 -1.59
N SER A 173 3.90 1.07 -2.11
CA SER A 173 3.37 -0.28 -2.36
C SER A 173 3.46 -1.15 -1.12
N THR A 174 2.73 -2.27 -1.10
CA THR A 174 2.83 -3.32 -0.09
C THR A 174 4.29 -3.66 0.25
N SER A 175 5.15 -3.79 -0.76
CA SER A 175 6.59 -4.08 -0.58
C SER A 175 7.35 -3.04 0.24
N ASN A 176 6.92 -1.77 0.21
CA ASN A 176 7.54 -0.72 1.01
C ASN A 176 7.14 -0.79 2.49
N THR A 177 6.09 -1.53 2.83
CA THR A 177 5.54 -1.65 4.19
C THR A 177 6.03 -2.90 4.94
N LEU A 178 6.75 -3.79 4.27
CA LEU A 178 7.20 -5.07 4.84
C LEU A 178 8.33 -4.89 5.85
N ASP A 179 8.41 -5.83 6.78
CA ASP A 179 9.61 -6.08 7.59
C ASP A 179 10.29 -7.36 7.09
N GLY A 180 11.36 -7.20 6.30
CA GLY A 180 11.94 -8.30 5.52
C GLY A 180 10.96 -8.82 4.48
N MET A 181 10.44 -10.04 4.69
CA MET A 181 9.43 -10.68 3.82
C MET A 181 8.05 -10.79 4.51
N SER A 182 7.90 -10.25 5.72
CA SER A 182 6.69 -10.37 6.53
C SER A 182 5.79 -9.16 6.35
N LEU A 183 4.48 -9.40 6.23
CA LEU A 183 3.48 -8.32 6.29
C LEU A 183 3.49 -7.70 7.69
N THR A 184 3.09 -6.44 7.78
CA THR A 184 3.10 -5.67 9.02
C THR A 184 1.71 -5.12 9.34
N ASP A 185 1.58 -4.54 10.55
CA ASP A 185 0.38 -3.77 10.93
C ASP A 185 0.05 -2.71 9.87
N LEU A 186 1.07 -2.01 9.33
CA LEU A 186 0.87 -1.03 8.25
C LEU A 186 0.35 -1.68 6.96
N THR A 187 0.89 -2.84 6.58
CA THR A 187 0.40 -3.57 5.41
C THR A 187 -1.08 -3.89 5.53
N ALA A 188 -1.50 -4.44 6.68
CA ALA A 188 -2.89 -4.80 6.93
C ALA A 188 -3.81 -3.58 7.14
N THR A 189 -3.23 -2.43 7.49
CA THR A 189 -3.97 -1.18 7.73
C THR A 189 -4.29 -0.44 6.42
N LEU A 190 -3.32 -0.30 5.52
CA LEU A 190 -3.44 0.57 4.34
C LEU A 190 -3.13 -0.13 3.00
N GLY A 191 -2.53 -1.32 3.00
CA GLY A 191 -2.06 -1.97 1.77
C GLY A 191 -1.18 -1.05 0.92
N ASN A 192 -1.73 -0.63 -0.23
CA ASN A 192 -1.12 0.37 -1.10
C ASN A 192 -1.72 1.76 -0.84
N PHE A 193 -0.87 2.74 -0.51
CA PHE A 193 -1.31 4.11 -0.24
C PHE A 193 -0.34 5.13 -0.84
N ASN A 194 -0.65 6.42 -0.69
CA ASN A 194 0.21 7.49 -1.16
C ASN A 194 0.55 8.47 -0.04
N ILE A 195 1.77 9.00 -0.08
CA ILE A 195 2.16 10.19 0.67
C ILE A 195 2.07 11.38 -0.27
N TYR A 196 1.33 12.42 0.11
CA TYR A 196 1.16 13.64 -0.69
C TYR A 196 1.97 14.79 -0.11
N ALA A 197 2.37 15.71 -0.99
CA ALA A 197 2.89 17.02 -0.65
C ALA A 197 1.94 18.10 -1.19
N ALA A 198 1.60 19.06 -0.34
CA ALA A 198 0.76 20.20 -0.67
C ALA A 198 1.43 21.52 -0.29
N ILE A 199 1.09 22.59 -1.02
CA ILE A 199 1.60 23.93 -0.73
C ILE A 199 1.17 24.35 0.68
N GLY A 200 2.12 24.81 1.50
CA GLY A 200 1.88 25.34 2.84
C GLY A 200 1.87 26.87 2.84
N ARG A 201 3.06 27.47 2.82
CA ARG A 201 3.23 28.92 2.85
C ARG A 201 3.95 29.40 1.60
N VAL A 202 3.47 30.52 1.05
CA VAL A 202 4.04 31.16 -0.13
C VAL A 202 4.31 32.62 0.18
N GLU A 203 5.56 33.03 -0.04
CA GLU A 203 5.97 34.42 0.03
C GLU A 203 6.08 35.00 -1.37
N VAL A 204 5.42 36.13 -1.61
CA VAL A 204 5.41 36.81 -2.90
C VAL A 204 6.12 38.14 -2.76
N ALA A 205 7.27 38.25 -3.43
CA ALA A 205 8.00 39.51 -3.57
C ALA A 205 7.63 40.15 -4.91
N VAL A 206 7.35 41.46 -4.90
CA VAL A 206 7.04 42.23 -6.11
C VAL A 206 8.07 43.33 -6.28
N GLU A 207 8.88 43.23 -7.32
CA GLU A 207 9.84 44.25 -7.73
C GLU A 207 9.19 45.18 -8.75
N LYS A 208 9.23 46.48 -8.47
CA LYS A 208 8.69 47.53 -9.34
C LYS A 208 9.83 48.25 -10.01
N PHE A 209 9.82 48.30 -11.33
CA PHE A 209 10.86 48.98 -12.10
C PHE A 209 10.27 49.66 -13.32
N TYR A 210 11.03 50.58 -13.92
CA TYR A 210 10.68 51.19 -15.19
C TYR A 210 11.52 50.57 -16.29
N ARG A 211 10.87 50.03 -17.32
CA ARG A 211 11.53 49.62 -18.56
C ARG A 211 11.54 50.82 -19.51
N TYR A 212 12.74 51.24 -19.89
CA TYR A 212 12.97 52.32 -20.83
C TYR A 212 13.24 51.74 -22.22
N ASP A 213 12.52 52.22 -23.22
CA ASP A 213 12.83 51.97 -24.63
C ASP A 213 13.33 53.29 -25.22
N ASP A 214 14.64 53.39 -25.40
CA ASP A 214 15.30 54.60 -25.91
C ASP A 214 14.99 54.86 -27.38
N THR A 215 14.62 53.83 -28.14
CA THR A 215 14.29 53.95 -29.57
C THR A 215 12.88 54.47 -29.74
N ALA A 216 11.91 53.92 -29.01
CA ALA A 216 10.53 54.40 -29.00
C ALA A 216 10.31 55.62 -28.09
N ARG A 217 11.32 56.01 -27.30
CA ARG A 217 11.25 57.03 -26.24
C ARG A 217 10.08 56.80 -25.27
N THR A 218 9.82 55.53 -24.94
CA THR A 218 8.73 55.16 -24.03
C THR A 218 9.27 54.71 -22.68
N LYS A 219 8.48 54.99 -21.64
CA LYS A 219 8.72 54.53 -20.27
C LYS A 219 7.55 53.66 -19.86
N THR A 220 7.79 52.38 -19.66
CA THR A 220 6.77 51.43 -19.21
C THR A 220 7.01 51.12 -17.74
N PHE A 221 5.99 51.29 -16.89
CA PHE A 221 6.05 50.80 -15.52
C PHE A 221 5.83 49.28 -15.52
N CYS A 222 6.77 48.54 -14.94
CA CYS A 222 6.76 47.09 -14.89
C CYS A 222 6.76 46.63 -13.43
N ALA A 223 6.13 45.48 -13.20
CA ALA A 223 6.20 44.76 -11.95
C ALA A 223 6.54 43.29 -12.24
N GLU A 224 7.55 42.78 -11.56
CA GLU A 224 7.93 41.37 -11.61
C GLU A 224 7.68 40.75 -10.24
N ALA A 225 7.02 39.60 -10.24
CA ALA A 225 6.62 38.92 -9.01
C ALA A 225 7.31 37.57 -8.92
N THR A 226 8.01 37.35 -7.81
CA THR A 226 8.64 36.08 -7.47
C THR A 226 7.87 35.44 -6.33
N ALA A 227 7.41 34.20 -6.54
CA ALA A 227 6.73 33.41 -5.51
C ALA A 227 7.66 32.30 -5.01
N THR A 228 7.90 32.29 -3.70
CA THR A 228 8.73 31.31 -3.00
C THR A 228 7.86 30.47 -2.08
N ILE A 229 7.83 29.16 -2.30
CA ILE A 229 7.17 28.23 -1.36
C ILE A 229 8.13 28.02 -0.19
N THR A 230 7.79 28.52 0.99
CA THR A 230 8.65 28.43 2.19
C THR A 230 8.33 27.19 3.03
N SER A 231 7.16 26.58 2.83
CA SER A 231 6.72 25.41 3.60
C SER A 231 5.75 24.58 2.78
N VAL A 232 5.79 23.27 3.00
CA VAL A 232 4.86 22.29 2.43
C VAL A 232 4.21 21.48 3.55
N TYR A 233 2.97 21.04 3.33
CA TYR A 233 2.30 20.06 4.17
C TYR A 233 2.44 18.67 3.57
N THR A 234 2.56 17.66 4.42
CA THR A 234 2.66 16.26 4.01
C THR A 234 1.65 15.42 4.76
N TYR A 235 1.03 14.46 4.08
CA TYR A 235 0.00 13.61 4.65
C TYR A 235 -0.14 12.29 3.90
N LEU A 236 -0.71 11.30 4.56
CA LEU A 236 -1.08 10.01 3.99
C LEU A 236 -2.49 10.11 3.42
N LYS A 237 -2.72 9.45 2.29
CA LYS A 237 -4.07 9.23 1.78
C LYS A 237 -4.13 7.86 1.12
N ASP A 238 -5.08 7.08 1.60
CA ASP A 238 -5.54 5.84 1.00
C ASP A 238 -6.98 6.05 0.51
N ASN A 239 -7.27 5.54 -0.70
CA ASN A 239 -8.62 5.58 -1.29
C ASN A 239 -9.07 4.18 -1.70
N TYR A 240 -8.56 3.14 -1.04
CA TYR A 240 -8.96 1.79 -1.34
C TYR A 240 -10.49 1.64 -1.25
N SER A 241 -11.04 0.94 -2.24
CA SER A 241 -12.44 0.56 -2.32
C SER A 241 -12.50 -0.81 -2.96
N PHE A 242 -13.49 -1.62 -2.63
CA PHE A 242 -13.66 -2.94 -3.25
C PHE A 242 -14.18 -2.88 -4.70
N ASN A 243 -14.37 -1.68 -5.28
CA ASN A 243 -14.94 -1.49 -6.61
C ASN A 243 -13.95 -1.79 -7.75
N ASP A 244 -13.45 -3.01 -7.82
CA ASP A 244 -12.56 -3.43 -8.87
C ASP A 244 -13.31 -3.57 -10.20
N LYS A 245 -12.90 -2.79 -11.20
CA LYS A 245 -13.53 -2.83 -12.54
C LYS A 245 -13.16 -4.07 -13.35
N ASN A 246 -12.07 -4.75 -12.97
CA ASN A 246 -11.58 -5.99 -13.56
C ASN A 246 -10.85 -6.79 -12.47
N ASP A 247 -10.76 -8.10 -12.61
CA ASP A 247 -10.04 -9.02 -11.70
C ASP A 247 -8.59 -8.57 -11.41
N GLY A 248 -8.00 -7.77 -12.31
CA GLY A 248 -6.63 -7.26 -12.24
C GLY A 248 -6.33 -6.17 -11.21
N ASN A 249 -7.31 -5.65 -10.48
CA ASN A 249 -7.14 -4.56 -9.50
C ASN A 249 -7.30 -5.00 -8.04
N SER A 250 -7.70 -6.26 -7.80
CA SER A 250 -7.92 -6.79 -6.45
C SER A 250 -6.61 -6.88 -5.69
N GLN A 251 -6.61 -6.35 -4.46
CA GLN A 251 -5.49 -6.52 -3.53
C GLN A 251 -5.61 -7.85 -2.79
N TYR A 252 -4.49 -8.53 -2.53
CA TYR A 252 -4.50 -9.74 -1.72
C TYR A 252 -4.69 -9.40 -0.25
N LEU A 253 -5.81 -9.86 0.33
CA LEU A 253 -6.21 -9.53 1.71
C LEU A 253 -5.80 -10.57 2.77
N GLY A 254 -5.08 -11.61 2.36
CA GLY A 254 -4.67 -12.69 3.27
C GLY A 254 -5.71 -13.81 3.41
N HIS A 255 -5.25 -14.99 3.79
CA HIS A 255 -6.12 -16.06 4.28
C HIS A 255 -6.09 -16.02 5.80
N TRP A 256 -7.25 -16.08 6.46
CA TRP A 256 -7.34 -15.83 7.90
C TRP A 256 -7.87 -17.04 8.66
N ASN A 257 -7.42 -17.20 9.89
CA ASN A 257 -8.06 -18.02 10.90
C ASN A 257 -8.26 -17.19 12.18
N LYS A 258 -8.89 -17.75 13.22
CA LYS A 258 -9.21 -17.03 14.47
C LYS A 258 -8.00 -16.54 15.28
N ASN A 259 -6.80 -16.96 14.91
CA ASN A 259 -5.58 -16.72 15.66
C ASN A 259 -4.51 -15.96 14.86
N ASP A 260 -4.47 -16.14 13.54
CA ASP A 260 -3.40 -15.62 12.68
C ASP A 260 -3.85 -15.50 11.22
N MET A 261 -3.04 -14.80 10.43
CA MET A 261 -3.10 -14.81 8.98
C MET A 261 -2.23 -15.94 8.42
N ILE A 262 -2.86 -16.84 7.69
CA ILE A 262 -2.22 -17.89 6.91
C ILE A 262 -1.65 -17.26 5.64
N LEU A 263 -0.33 -17.08 5.62
CA LEU A 263 0.37 -16.56 4.46
C LEU A 263 0.59 -17.64 3.41
N SER A 264 -0.05 -17.49 2.26
CA SER A 264 0.42 -18.15 1.03
C SER A 264 1.60 -17.36 0.48
N TYR A 265 2.82 -17.88 0.66
CA TYR A 265 4.06 -17.23 0.21
C TYR A 265 4.01 -16.91 -1.29
N SER A 266 3.35 -17.74 -2.11
CA SER A 266 3.15 -17.49 -3.53
C SER A 266 2.19 -16.33 -3.80
N ALA A 267 1.15 -16.14 -2.99
CA ALA A 267 0.21 -15.02 -3.13
C ALA A 267 0.84 -13.69 -2.71
N VAL A 268 1.63 -13.69 -1.62
CA VAL A 268 2.41 -12.52 -1.20
C VAL A 268 3.45 -12.16 -2.26
N VAL A 269 4.19 -13.12 -2.80
CA VAL A 269 5.17 -12.87 -3.87
C VAL A 269 4.48 -12.36 -5.14
N SER A 270 3.31 -12.89 -5.52
CA SER A 270 2.54 -12.39 -6.67
C SER A 270 2.07 -10.95 -6.44
N ASP A 271 1.51 -10.62 -5.27
CA ASP A 271 1.10 -9.23 -4.95
C ASP A 271 2.31 -8.26 -4.92
N LEU A 272 3.47 -8.72 -4.44
CA LEU A 272 4.72 -7.95 -4.43
C LEU A 272 5.32 -7.73 -5.82
N VAL A 273 5.12 -8.67 -6.76
CA VAL A 273 5.64 -8.61 -8.13
C VAL A 273 4.64 -7.90 -9.08
N ASP A 274 3.34 -8.09 -8.87
CA ASP A 274 2.26 -7.74 -9.81
C ASP A 274 1.50 -6.46 -9.45
N GLY A 275 2.05 -5.61 -8.57
CA GLY A 275 1.57 -4.22 -8.35
C GLY A 275 1.40 -3.38 -9.64
N LYS A 276 1.75 -3.93 -10.81
CA LYS A 276 1.17 -3.62 -12.12
C LYS A 276 0.82 -4.92 -12.88
N LYS A 277 -0.48 -5.23 -12.97
CA LYS A 277 -1.14 -6.16 -13.92
C LYS A 277 -1.16 -7.63 -13.51
N ILE A 278 -2.35 -8.14 -13.20
CA ILE A 278 -2.62 -9.57 -13.20
C ILE A 278 -2.66 -10.08 -14.65
N HIS A 279 -1.63 -10.80 -15.04
CA HIS A 279 -1.74 -11.84 -16.06
C HIS A 279 -1.20 -13.12 -15.43
N THR A 280 -2.08 -13.99 -14.95
CA THR A 280 -1.73 -15.37 -14.63
C THR A 280 -1.51 -16.16 -15.92
N ASN A 281 -0.44 -15.83 -16.66
CA ASN A 281 0.09 -16.64 -17.74
C ASN A 281 1.48 -17.10 -17.33
N MET A 282 1.55 -18.06 -16.41
CA MET A 282 2.76 -18.86 -16.19
C MET A 282 2.58 -20.25 -16.79
N GLY A 283 3.30 -20.50 -17.88
CA GLY A 283 3.63 -21.83 -18.40
C GLY A 283 2.50 -22.54 -19.13
N SER A 284 2.88 -23.41 -20.07
CA SER A 284 2.01 -24.25 -20.91
C SER A 284 1.30 -25.39 -20.13
N THR A 285 0.84 -25.10 -18.92
CA THR A 285 0.05 -26.02 -18.10
C THR A 285 -1.42 -25.70 -18.35
N PRO A 286 -2.31 -26.70 -18.60
CA PRO A 286 -3.72 -26.44 -18.79
C PRO A 286 -4.26 -25.67 -17.59
N ILE A 287 -4.86 -24.50 -17.86
CA ILE A 287 -5.59 -23.71 -16.87
C ILE A 287 -6.69 -24.63 -16.35
N THR A 288 -6.49 -25.15 -15.15
CA THR A 288 -7.60 -25.75 -14.41
C THR A 288 -8.37 -24.57 -13.88
N GLU A 289 -9.49 -24.24 -14.53
CA GLU A 289 -10.50 -23.39 -13.94
C GLU A 289 -10.82 -23.99 -12.57
N THR A 290 -10.30 -23.37 -11.51
CA THR A 290 -10.78 -23.62 -10.17
C THR A 290 -12.22 -23.16 -10.18
N LYS A 291 -13.15 -24.09 -10.40
CA LYS A 291 -14.57 -23.89 -10.10
C LYS A 291 -14.62 -23.56 -8.61
N ILE A 292 -14.65 -22.26 -8.29
CA ILE A 292 -15.10 -21.80 -6.99
C ILE A 292 -16.47 -22.42 -6.83
N ASN A 293 -16.61 -23.30 -5.83
CA ASN A 293 -17.89 -23.90 -5.55
C ASN A 293 -18.79 -22.82 -4.95
N TRP A 294 -19.61 -22.18 -5.79
CA TRP A 294 -20.47 -21.06 -5.43
C TRP A 294 -21.53 -21.41 -4.37
N ASP A 295 -21.66 -22.69 -4.02
CA ASP A 295 -22.56 -23.20 -2.96
C ASP A 295 -22.24 -22.65 -1.55
N TYR A 296 -21.09 -21.99 -1.33
CA TYR A 296 -20.67 -21.45 -0.02
C TYR A 296 -21.11 -20.00 0.26
N LEU A 297 -21.71 -19.30 -0.71
CA LEU A 297 -22.14 -17.89 -0.53
C LEU A 297 -23.66 -17.76 -0.59
N PRO A 298 -24.34 -17.37 0.52
CA PRO A 298 -25.75 -17.03 0.47
C PRO A 298 -25.95 -15.66 -0.17
N GLY A 299 -26.65 -15.61 -1.30
CA GLY A 299 -27.09 -14.37 -1.95
C GLY A 299 -26.61 -14.24 -3.39
N GLY A 300 -27.53 -13.89 -4.29
CA GLY A 300 -27.21 -13.65 -5.70
C GLY A 300 -26.19 -12.52 -5.88
N GLN A 301 -25.51 -12.54 -7.03
CA GLN A 301 -24.49 -11.58 -7.41
C GLN A 301 -25.00 -10.14 -7.29
N ILE A 302 -24.32 -9.32 -6.51
CA ILE A 302 -24.58 -7.89 -6.39
C ILE A 302 -23.72 -7.21 -7.46
N ASP A 303 -24.29 -6.33 -8.28
CA ASP A 303 -23.58 -5.68 -9.40
C ASP A 303 -22.35 -4.85 -8.97
N LYS A 304 -22.26 -4.51 -7.67
CA LYS A 304 -21.13 -3.80 -7.07
C LYS A 304 -20.93 -4.25 -5.62
N PRO A 305 -19.68 -4.30 -5.13
CA PRO A 305 -19.42 -4.53 -3.73
C PRO A 305 -19.96 -3.37 -2.89
N VAL A 306 -20.40 -3.72 -1.70
CA VAL A 306 -20.98 -2.80 -0.74
C VAL A 306 -20.08 -2.82 0.47
N ASP A 307 -19.43 -1.70 0.76
CA ASP A 307 -18.77 -1.49 2.04
C ASP A 307 -19.83 -1.41 3.15
N LYS A 308 -19.58 -2.14 4.24
CA LYS A 308 -20.46 -2.14 5.40
C LYS A 308 -20.14 -1.00 6.35
#